data_AF-A0A8H6G5M3-F1
#
_entry.id   AF-A0A8H6G5M3-F1
#
_cell.length_a   1.000
_cell.length_b   1.000
_cell.length_c   1.000
_cell.angle_alpha   90.00
_cell.angle_beta   90.00
_cell.angle_gamma   90.00
#
_symmetry.space_group_name_H-M   'P 1'
#
loop_
_entity.id
_entity.type
_entity.pdbx_description
1 polymer ?
#
loop_
_entity_poly.entity_id
_entity_poly.type
_entity_poly.pdbx_seq_one_letter_code
_entity_poly.pdbx_strand_id
1 'polypeptide(L)'
;METVATLRRMSREQLSSLLLSPDASKVAVIDVRDDDHVGGHINSSTHVPSLSLDHRIPEIVRTMAGKEIVVFHCALSQQRGPAAALRYMRERESKTKKGKMKKETGPPGIGVKNGSIQKVSSPASKEQEVKKEMEKVLDSSDSGVKNGSILEAPSPESKEQEIYVLDKGFVGWQEKYGKDERLTKAYAADIWTDYC
;
A
#
# COMPACT_ATOMS: atom_id res chain seq x y z
N MET A 1 8.85 -21.52 1.90
CA MET A 1 8.60 -20.44 2.88
C MET A 1 9.77 -19.50 2.81
N GLU A 2 9.53 -18.19 2.68
CA GLU A 2 10.62 -17.22 2.59
C GLU A 2 11.29 -16.96 3.95
N THR A 3 12.59 -16.71 3.90
CA THR A 3 13.46 -16.42 5.05
C THR A 3 14.34 -15.23 4.75
N VAL A 4 14.96 -14.63 5.78
CA VAL A 4 15.90 -13.51 5.62
C VAL A 4 17.08 -13.85 4.68
N ALA A 5 17.49 -15.12 4.63
CA ALA A 5 18.59 -15.58 3.77
C ALA A 5 18.18 -15.76 2.29
N THR A 6 16.89 -15.88 1.98
CA THR A 6 16.37 -16.07 0.61
C THR A 6 15.82 -14.78 -0.02
N LEU A 7 15.88 -13.65 0.69
CA LEU A 7 15.41 -12.36 0.17
C LEU A 7 16.32 -11.88 -0.98
N ARG A 8 15.69 -11.49 -2.09
CA ARG A 8 16.39 -10.89 -3.24
C ARG A 8 16.99 -9.56 -2.82
N ARG A 9 18.19 -9.28 -3.32
CA ARG A 9 18.92 -8.04 -3.04
C ARG A 9 19.19 -7.25 -4.30
N MET A 10 19.36 -5.94 -4.14
CA MET A 10 19.59 -4.98 -5.21
C MET A 10 20.76 -4.08 -4.83
N SER A 11 21.72 -3.87 -5.74
CA SER A 11 22.84 -2.95 -5.50
C SER A 11 22.40 -1.49 -5.61
N ARG A 12 23.16 -0.58 -4.98
CA ARG A 12 22.96 0.86 -5.12
C ARG A 12 23.03 1.33 -6.58
N GLU A 13 23.88 0.71 -7.39
CA GLU A 13 24.00 0.98 -8.83
C GLU A 13 22.68 0.64 -9.54
N GLN A 14 22.15 -0.57 -9.33
CA GLN A 14 20.89 -1.01 -9.93
C GLN A 14 19.72 -0.09 -9.55
N LEU A 15 19.60 0.26 -8.26
CA LEU A 15 18.57 1.18 -7.79
C LEU A 15 18.75 2.59 -8.37
N SER A 16 19.99 3.11 -8.47
CA SER A 16 20.25 4.42 -9.06
C SER A 16 19.85 4.49 -10.54
N SER A 17 20.12 3.45 -11.32
CA SER A 17 19.70 3.36 -12.72
C SER A 17 18.18 3.30 -12.87
N LEU A 18 17.48 2.59 -11.98
CA LEU A 18 16.02 2.53 -11.97
C LEU A 18 15.40 3.89 -11.60
N LEU A 19 15.92 4.59 -10.59
CA LEU A 19 15.41 5.89 -10.14
C LEU A 19 15.69 7.03 -11.13
N LEU A 20 16.70 6.89 -12.00
CA LEU A 20 16.99 7.82 -13.10
C LEU A 20 16.26 7.45 -14.41
N SER A 21 15.55 6.31 -14.46
CA SER A 21 14.80 5.88 -15.64
C SER A 21 13.40 6.50 -15.71
N PRO A 22 12.75 6.57 -16.90
CA PRO A 22 11.34 6.95 -17.01
C PRO A 22 10.39 6.06 -16.18
N ASP A 23 10.79 4.82 -15.93
CA ASP A 23 10.05 3.83 -15.15
C ASP A 23 10.18 4.01 -13.62
N ALA A 24 10.92 5.02 -13.14
CA ALA A 24 11.06 5.32 -11.70
C ALA A 24 9.70 5.42 -10.96
N SER A 25 8.64 5.86 -11.65
CA SER A 25 7.28 5.94 -11.11
C SER A 25 6.68 4.58 -10.71
N LYS A 26 7.16 3.46 -11.28
CA LYS A 26 6.76 2.08 -10.94
C LYS A 26 7.54 1.50 -9.76
N VAL A 27 8.62 2.16 -9.34
CA VAL A 27 9.43 1.78 -8.18
C VAL A 27 8.86 2.45 -6.93
N ALA A 28 9.04 1.81 -5.78
CA ALA A 28 8.94 2.44 -4.47
C ALA A 28 10.14 2.02 -3.60
N VAL A 29 10.72 3.00 -2.90
CA VAL A 29 11.78 2.79 -1.92
C VAL A 29 11.19 3.00 -0.54
N ILE A 30 11.32 2.03 0.35
CA ILE A 30 10.83 2.09 1.73
C ILE A 30 12.04 2.15 2.67
N ASP A 31 12.20 3.30 3.33
CA ASP A 31 13.24 3.47 4.34
C ASP A 31 12.66 3.12 5.71
N VAL A 32 13.21 2.08 6.35
CA VAL A 32 12.83 1.64 7.70
C VAL A 32 13.89 1.95 8.76
N ARG A 33 14.67 3.03 8.56
CA ARG A 33 15.42 3.70 9.63
C ARG A 33 14.47 4.35 10.63
N ASP A 34 14.93 4.48 11.87
CA ASP A 34 14.21 5.09 12.98
C ASP A 34 14.82 6.49 13.18
N ASP A 35 15.40 6.79 14.35
CA ASP A 35 16.11 8.07 14.57
C ASP A 35 17.34 8.22 13.65
N ASP A 36 17.92 7.10 13.21
CA ASP A 36 19.01 7.05 12.22
C ASP A 36 18.60 7.44 10.79
N HIS A 37 17.35 7.91 10.59
CA HIS A 37 16.91 8.52 9.33
C HIS A 37 17.54 9.91 9.06
N VAL A 38 18.11 10.55 10.08
CA VAL A 38 18.86 11.82 9.96
C VAL A 38 20.09 11.69 9.04
N GLY A 39 20.63 12.82 8.57
CA GLY A 39 21.81 12.87 7.70
C GLY A 39 21.52 12.69 6.19
N GLY A 40 20.29 12.38 5.82
CA GLY A 40 19.83 12.28 4.42
C GLY A 40 19.04 11.01 4.14
N HIS A 41 18.37 10.96 2.98
CA HIS A 41 17.51 9.86 2.57
C HIS A 41 17.42 9.75 1.04
N ILE A 42 17.06 8.58 0.52
CA ILE A 42 16.94 8.35 -0.93
C ILE A 42 15.80 9.21 -1.49
N ASN A 43 16.02 9.90 -2.61
CA ASN A 43 14.99 10.74 -3.23
C ASN A 43 13.74 9.90 -3.56
N SER A 44 12.55 10.43 -3.25
CA SER A 44 11.23 9.77 -3.36
C SER A 44 11.01 8.52 -2.48
N SER A 45 11.91 8.21 -1.54
CA SER A 45 11.66 7.17 -0.55
C SER A 45 10.48 7.53 0.38
N THR A 46 9.77 6.50 0.84
CA THR A 46 8.72 6.61 1.86
C THR A 46 9.31 6.17 3.20
N HIS A 47 9.34 7.07 4.18
CA HIS A 47 9.83 6.77 5.52
C HIS A 47 8.78 6.01 6.35
N VAL A 48 9.20 4.87 6.91
CA VAL A 48 8.38 3.97 7.74
C VAL A 48 9.26 3.41 8.86
N PRO A 49 9.43 4.13 10.00
CA PRO A 49 10.21 3.67 11.13
C PRO A 49 9.92 2.22 11.51
N SER A 50 10.97 1.42 11.78
CA SER A 50 10.82 0.01 12.13
C SER A 50 9.99 -0.20 13.39
N LEU A 51 10.04 0.75 14.34
CA LEU A 51 9.19 0.80 15.53
C LEU A 51 7.68 0.97 15.19
N SER A 52 7.36 1.63 14.08
CA SER A 52 5.98 1.82 13.61
C SER A 52 5.47 0.69 12.70
N LEU A 53 6.37 -0.19 12.26
CA LEU A 53 6.15 -0.98 11.05
C LEU A 53 4.97 -1.94 11.15
N ASP A 54 4.76 -2.61 12.28
CA ASP A 54 3.74 -3.67 12.40
C ASP A 54 2.31 -3.17 12.22
N HIS A 55 2.00 -1.94 12.63
CA HIS A 55 0.69 -1.34 12.37
C HIS A 55 0.59 -0.68 10.99
N ARG A 56 1.73 -0.32 10.36
CA ARG A 56 1.79 0.28 9.02
C ARG A 56 1.89 -0.72 7.87
N ILE A 57 2.36 -1.95 8.08
CA ILE A 57 2.41 -3.00 7.02
C ILE A 57 1.06 -3.15 6.27
N PRO A 58 -0.12 -3.18 6.94
CA PRO A 58 -1.40 -3.24 6.24
C PRO A 58 -1.77 -1.99 5.42
N GLU A 59 -1.21 -0.82 5.74
CA GLU A 59 -1.30 0.44 4.97
C GLU A 59 -0.39 0.38 3.75
N ILE A 60 0.91 0.07 3.94
CA ILE A 60 1.95 0.02 2.90
C ILE A 60 1.59 -1.01 1.81
N VAL A 61 1.02 -2.15 2.20
CA VAL A 61 0.52 -3.17 1.26
C VAL A 61 -0.64 -2.67 0.39
N ARG A 62 -1.38 -1.63 0.81
CA ARG A 62 -2.42 -0.99 0.00
C ARG A 62 -1.85 0.14 -0.87
N THR A 63 -1.03 1.03 -0.30
CA THR A 63 -0.48 2.20 -1.03
C THR A 63 0.53 1.79 -2.10
N MET A 64 1.32 0.74 -1.86
CA MET A 64 2.32 0.26 -2.81
C MET A 64 1.78 -0.80 -3.78
N ALA A 65 0.46 -1.10 -3.78
CA ALA A 65 -0.10 -2.18 -4.61
C ALA A 65 0.05 -1.95 -6.13
N GLY A 66 0.10 -0.69 -6.58
CA GLY A 66 0.29 -0.31 -7.99
C GLY A 66 1.74 -0.16 -8.44
N LYS A 67 2.72 -0.68 -7.68
CA LYS A 67 4.15 -0.60 -7.99
C LYS A 67 4.64 -1.93 -8.56
N GLU A 68 5.49 -1.91 -9.59
CA GLU A 68 6.12 -3.13 -10.14
C GLU A 68 7.27 -3.61 -9.24
N ILE A 69 8.00 -2.68 -8.59
CA ILE A 69 9.17 -2.98 -7.74
C ILE A 69 9.07 -2.24 -6.40
N VAL A 70 9.31 -2.95 -5.28
CA VAL A 70 9.40 -2.36 -3.93
C VAL A 70 10.74 -2.74 -3.28
N VAL A 71 11.54 -1.73 -2.91
CA VAL A 71 12.88 -1.91 -2.33
C VAL A 71 12.90 -1.43 -0.89
N PHE A 72 13.18 -2.32 0.06
CA PHE A 72 13.31 -2.00 1.49
C PHE A 72 14.78 -1.75 1.87
N HIS A 73 15.02 -0.79 2.76
CA HIS A 73 16.35 -0.59 3.34
C HIS A 73 16.30 -0.05 4.77
N CYS A 74 17.43 -0.14 5.48
CA CYS A 74 17.68 0.70 6.65
C CYS A 74 19.09 1.32 6.51
N ALA A 75 19.80 1.64 7.60
CA ALA A 75 21.18 2.13 7.53
C ALA A 75 22.13 1.14 6.86
N LEU A 76 22.16 -0.12 7.30
CA LEU A 76 23.07 -1.17 6.78
C LEU A 76 22.37 -2.34 6.07
N SER A 77 21.03 -2.40 6.09
CA SER A 77 20.22 -3.50 5.52
C SER A 77 20.60 -4.92 6.00
N GLN A 78 21.07 -5.04 7.24
CA GLN A 78 21.41 -6.32 7.88
C GLN A 78 20.24 -6.93 8.67
N GLN A 79 19.41 -6.09 9.32
CA GLN A 79 18.32 -6.54 10.20
C GLN A 79 16.96 -5.91 9.84
N ARG A 80 16.77 -4.61 10.13
CA ARG A 80 15.48 -3.91 9.97
C ARG A 80 14.92 -3.99 8.53
N GLY A 81 15.73 -3.67 7.51
CA GLY A 81 15.34 -3.77 6.09
C GLY A 81 14.87 -5.18 5.66
N PRO A 82 15.69 -6.24 5.85
CA PRO A 82 15.28 -7.62 5.58
C PRO A 82 14.04 -8.08 6.37
N ALA A 83 13.93 -7.72 7.66
CA ALA A 83 12.75 -8.04 8.46
C ALA A 83 11.49 -7.35 7.91
N ALA A 84 11.59 -6.11 7.43
CA ALA A 84 10.49 -5.36 6.86
C ALA A 84 9.98 -5.94 5.54
N ALA A 85 10.89 -6.26 4.61
CA ALA A 85 10.56 -6.96 3.36
C ALA A 85 9.78 -8.26 3.64
N LEU A 86 10.29 -9.07 4.59
CA LEU A 86 9.67 -10.36 4.93
C LEU A 86 8.30 -10.22 5.61
N ARG A 87 8.07 -9.17 6.43
CA ARG A 87 6.74 -8.85 6.99
C ARG A 87 5.76 -8.42 5.88
N TYR A 88 6.23 -7.58 4.96
CA TYR A 88 5.46 -7.08 3.83
C TYR A 88 4.99 -8.19 2.87
N MET A 89 5.90 -9.10 2.50
CA MET A 89 5.60 -10.24 1.62
C MET A 89 4.56 -11.19 2.23
N ARG A 90 4.67 -11.49 3.53
CA ARG A 90 3.69 -12.31 4.27
C ARG A 90 2.29 -11.69 4.34
N GLU A 91 2.19 -10.38 4.53
CA GLU A 91 0.90 -9.68 4.51
C GLU A 91 0.31 -9.61 3.08
N ARG A 92 1.14 -9.42 2.04
CA ARG A 92 0.71 -9.53 0.63
C ARG A 92 0.13 -10.90 0.33
N GLU A 93 0.86 -11.97 0.62
CA GLU A 93 0.37 -13.36 0.48
C GLU A 93 -0.98 -13.56 1.19
N SER A 94 -1.08 -13.08 2.43
CA SER A 94 -2.26 -13.23 3.28
C SER A 94 -3.49 -12.53 2.68
N LYS A 95 -3.32 -11.36 2.06
CA LYS A 95 -4.42 -10.67 1.35
C LYS A 95 -4.78 -11.37 0.05
N THR A 96 -3.81 -11.79 -0.76
CA THR A 96 -4.06 -12.55 -2.01
C THR A 96 -4.85 -13.84 -1.74
N LYS A 97 -4.51 -14.56 -0.66
CA LYS A 97 -5.21 -15.77 -0.23
C LYS A 97 -6.63 -15.47 0.27
N LYS A 98 -6.81 -14.46 1.12
CA LYS A 98 -8.13 -14.00 1.61
C LYS A 98 -9.04 -13.49 0.47
N GLY A 99 -8.47 -12.86 -0.56
CA GLY A 99 -9.21 -12.43 -1.75
C GLY A 99 -9.78 -13.61 -2.56
N LYS A 100 -8.98 -14.67 -2.76
CA LYS A 100 -9.42 -15.89 -3.46
C LYS A 100 -10.51 -16.65 -2.69
N MET A 101 -10.39 -16.76 -1.36
CA MET A 101 -11.41 -17.43 -0.52
C MET A 101 -12.76 -16.69 -0.44
N LYS A 102 -12.83 -15.39 -0.78
CA LYS A 102 -14.07 -14.61 -0.74
C LYS A 102 -14.94 -14.71 -1.99
N LYS A 103 -14.56 -15.52 -3.00
CA LYS A 103 -15.31 -15.63 -4.27
C LYS A 103 -16.40 -16.70 -4.29
N GLU A 104 -16.56 -17.47 -3.21
CA GLU A 104 -17.62 -18.48 -3.05
C GLU A 104 -18.47 -18.23 -1.80
N THR A 105 -19.55 -17.46 -1.94
CA THR A 105 -20.76 -17.55 -1.11
C THR A 105 -21.88 -16.74 -1.77
N GLY A 106 -22.69 -17.39 -2.61
CA GLY A 106 -23.97 -16.82 -3.03
C GLY A 106 -24.95 -16.76 -1.86
N PRO A 107 -25.88 -15.80 -1.79
CA PRO A 107 -26.78 -15.66 -0.66
C PRO A 107 -27.86 -16.76 -0.67
N PRO A 108 -28.03 -17.55 0.42
CA PRO A 108 -29.24 -18.34 0.61
C PRO A 108 -30.45 -17.40 0.83
N GLY A 109 -31.61 -17.81 0.31
CA GLY A 109 -32.76 -16.92 0.11
C GLY A 109 -33.61 -16.57 1.35
N ILE A 110 -34.63 -15.75 1.08
CA ILE A 110 -35.59 -15.19 2.05
C ILE A 110 -36.37 -16.30 2.78
N GLY A 111 -36.45 -16.22 4.10
CA GLY A 111 -37.31 -17.06 4.94
C GLY A 111 -38.11 -16.25 5.96
N VAL A 112 -39.40 -16.04 5.70
CA VAL A 112 -40.33 -15.31 6.61
C VAL A 112 -41.08 -16.29 7.51
N LYS A 113 -41.17 -16.00 8.82
CA LYS A 113 -42.29 -16.36 9.72
C LYS A 113 -42.20 -15.62 11.07
N ASN A 114 -43.31 -15.62 11.82
CA ASN A 114 -43.61 -14.64 12.87
C ASN A 114 -43.74 -15.24 14.29
N GLY A 115 -43.62 -14.39 15.32
CA GLY A 115 -44.07 -14.65 16.70
C GLY A 115 -42.93 -14.81 17.74
N SER A 116 -43.04 -14.35 18.99
CA SER A 116 -44.15 -13.65 19.66
C SER A 116 -43.70 -12.74 20.83
N ILE A 117 -44.60 -11.83 21.22
CA ILE A 117 -44.44 -10.67 22.12
C ILE A 117 -44.36 -11.01 23.63
N GLN A 118 -43.47 -10.34 24.38
CA GLN A 118 -43.71 -9.64 25.69
C GLN A 118 -42.63 -8.54 25.83
N LYS A 119 -42.83 -7.24 26.12
CA LYS A 119 -43.87 -6.37 26.73
C LYS A 119 -43.70 -6.03 28.23
N VAL A 120 -42.84 -5.05 28.53
CA VAL A 120 -42.92 -3.99 29.57
C VAL A 120 -41.90 -2.89 29.23
N SER A 121 -42.03 -1.61 29.58
CA SER A 121 -43.22 -0.74 29.77
C SER A 121 -42.79 0.75 29.70
N SER A 122 -43.55 1.58 28.99
CA SER A 122 -43.41 3.05 28.85
C SER A 122 -43.80 3.81 30.16
N PRO A 123 -43.83 5.17 30.27
CA PRO A 123 -43.63 6.25 29.27
C PRO A 123 -42.61 7.35 29.74
N ALA A 124 -42.44 8.54 29.15
CA ALA A 124 -43.02 9.27 28.00
C ALA A 124 -41.86 9.98 27.23
N SER A 125 -41.84 11.17 26.59
CA SER A 125 -42.73 12.24 26.04
C SER A 125 -41.80 13.24 25.30
N LYS A 126 -42.14 14.07 24.31
CA LYS A 126 -43.34 14.35 23.48
C LYS A 126 -42.83 15.01 22.16
N GLU A 127 -43.58 14.87 21.06
CA GLU A 127 -43.91 15.86 19.96
C GLU A 127 -42.88 16.93 19.49
N GLN A 128 -42.81 17.39 18.22
CA GLN A 128 -43.60 17.18 16.98
C GLN A 128 -42.70 17.54 15.75
N GLU A 129 -42.80 16.87 14.59
CA GLU A 129 -43.54 17.27 13.35
C GLU A 129 -43.11 18.64 12.74
N VAL A 130 -42.78 18.76 11.44
CA VAL A 130 -43.69 18.98 10.28
C VAL A 130 -43.13 18.37 8.96
N LYS A 131 -44.02 18.07 8.01
CA LYS A 131 -43.76 17.53 6.64
C LYS A 131 -44.27 18.52 5.57
N LYS A 132 -43.75 18.51 4.33
CA LYS A 132 -44.54 18.31 3.08
C LYS A 132 -43.76 18.41 1.75
N GLU A 133 -44.15 17.57 0.78
CA GLU A 133 -44.33 17.83 -0.68
C GLU A 133 -43.17 18.37 -1.58
N MET A 134 -43.14 18.17 -2.91
CA MET A 134 -44.08 17.48 -3.83
C MET A 134 -43.34 16.81 -5.02
N GLU A 135 -43.93 15.74 -5.57
CA GLU A 135 -43.55 15.06 -6.82
C GLU A 135 -44.30 15.67 -8.03
N LYS A 136 -43.70 15.76 -9.23
CA LYS A 136 -44.50 15.81 -10.47
C LYS A 136 -43.82 15.44 -11.80
N VAL A 137 -44.59 14.70 -12.61
CA VAL A 137 -44.60 14.47 -14.09
C VAL A 137 -43.44 13.75 -14.79
N LEU A 138 -43.86 12.94 -15.78
CA LEU A 138 -43.08 12.20 -16.77
C LEU A 138 -43.43 12.70 -18.18
N ASP A 139 -42.48 12.66 -19.11
CA ASP A 139 -42.64 12.55 -20.57
C ASP A 139 -41.22 12.40 -21.20
N SER A 140 -40.92 11.73 -22.31
CA SER A 140 -41.42 10.46 -22.88
C SER A 140 -40.32 9.85 -23.80
N SER A 141 -40.47 8.58 -24.18
CA SER A 141 -39.92 7.90 -25.38
C SER A 141 -38.63 8.41 -26.08
N ASP A 142 -37.62 7.54 -26.20
CA ASP A 142 -37.25 6.98 -27.52
C ASP A 142 -36.55 5.61 -27.39
N SER A 143 -36.62 4.81 -28.45
CA SER A 143 -36.00 3.48 -28.60
C SER A 143 -34.61 3.57 -29.26
N GLY A 144 -33.58 2.99 -28.65
CA GLY A 144 -32.19 3.17 -29.11
C GLY A 144 -31.24 2.01 -28.81
N VAL A 145 -31.53 0.80 -29.29
CA VAL A 145 -30.57 -0.32 -29.21
C VAL A 145 -29.36 -0.03 -30.10
N LYS A 146 -28.21 0.25 -29.48
CA LYS A 146 -26.89 0.15 -30.13
C LYS A 146 -25.91 -0.56 -29.23
N ASN A 147 -25.41 -1.71 -29.70
CA ASN A 147 -24.32 -2.44 -29.07
C ASN A 147 -23.03 -1.61 -29.14
N GLY A 148 -22.73 -0.88 -28.07
CA GLY A 148 -21.43 -0.30 -27.82
C GLY A 148 -20.75 -1.12 -26.74
N SER A 149 -19.89 -2.06 -27.12
CA SER A 149 -19.03 -2.76 -26.15
C SER A 149 -18.05 -1.75 -25.55
N ILE A 150 -18.40 -1.20 -24.38
CA ILE A 150 -17.42 -0.58 -23.50
C ILE A 150 -16.41 -1.68 -23.20
N LEU A 151 -15.23 -1.54 -23.80
CA LEU A 151 -14.10 -2.41 -23.53
C LEU A 151 -13.71 -2.13 -22.08
N GLU A 152 -14.14 -3.03 -21.19
CA GLU A 152 -13.73 -3.02 -19.79
C GLU A 152 -12.20 -3.09 -19.78
N ALA A 153 -11.57 -1.93 -19.51
CA ALA A 153 -10.14 -1.76 -19.73
C ALA A 153 -9.39 -2.85 -18.97
N PRO A 154 -8.58 -3.68 -19.64
CA PRO A 154 -8.19 -4.97 -19.12
C PRO A 154 -7.54 -4.80 -17.75
N SER A 155 -8.21 -5.28 -16.71
CA SER A 155 -7.70 -5.21 -15.34
C SER A 155 -6.31 -5.82 -15.36
N PRO A 156 -5.24 -5.12 -14.93
CA PRO A 156 -3.88 -5.56 -15.19
C PRO A 156 -3.63 -6.89 -14.49
N GLU A 157 -3.69 -7.98 -15.25
CA GLU A 157 -3.48 -9.34 -14.73
C GLU A 157 -2.07 -9.37 -14.15
N SER A 158 -2.03 -9.49 -12.82
CA SER A 158 -0.98 -8.84 -12.07
C SER A 158 0.35 -9.57 -12.25
N LYS A 159 1.29 -8.96 -12.97
CA LYS A 159 2.71 -9.24 -12.79
C LYS A 159 3.00 -9.26 -11.28
N GLU A 160 3.67 -10.30 -10.80
CA GLU A 160 3.99 -10.39 -9.38
C GLU A 160 5.01 -9.29 -9.03
N GLN A 161 4.53 -8.22 -8.38
CA GLN A 161 5.40 -7.15 -7.88
C GLN A 161 6.60 -7.74 -7.14
N GLU A 162 7.79 -7.29 -7.52
CA GLU A 162 9.07 -7.77 -7.04
C GLU A 162 9.49 -7.03 -5.76
N ILE A 163 9.92 -7.76 -4.73
CA ILE A 163 10.46 -7.20 -3.49
C ILE A 163 11.97 -7.41 -3.45
N TYR A 164 12.69 -6.37 -3.07
CA TYR A 164 14.14 -6.40 -2.85
C TYR A 164 14.54 -5.78 -1.52
N VAL A 165 15.73 -6.12 -1.04
CA VAL A 165 16.47 -5.35 -0.03
C VAL A 165 17.65 -4.62 -0.69
N LEU A 166 17.81 -3.31 -0.44
CA LEU A 166 18.97 -2.56 -0.91
C LEU A 166 20.23 -2.98 -0.16
N ASP A 167 21.27 -3.42 -0.87
CA ASP A 167 22.54 -3.83 -0.26
C ASP A 167 23.30 -2.66 0.37
N LYS A 168 23.97 -2.96 1.49
CA LYS A 168 24.62 -2.00 2.40
C LYS A 168 23.72 -0.85 2.95
N GLY A 169 22.44 -0.81 2.60
CA GLY A 169 21.49 0.21 3.08
C GLY A 169 21.88 1.65 2.72
N PHE A 170 21.41 2.62 3.52
CA PHE A 170 21.70 4.03 3.28
C PHE A 170 23.18 4.41 3.47
N VAL A 171 23.94 3.70 4.33
CA VAL A 171 25.39 3.92 4.45
C VAL A 171 26.07 3.63 3.11
N GLY A 172 25.77 2.47 2.51
CA GLY A 172 26.27 2.13 1.18
C GLY A 172 25.73 3.03 0.07
N TRP A 173 24.52 3.57 0.21
CA TRP A 173 24.00 4.57 -0.75
C TRP A 173 24.79 5.87 -0.69
N GLN A 174 24.96 6.44 0.51
CA GLN A 174 25.54 7.77 0.68
C GLN A 174 27.04 7.82 0.32
N GLU A 175 27.79 6.72 0.56
CA GLU A 175 29.18 6.48 0.08
C GLU A 175 29.40 6.94 -1.38
N LYS A 176 28.37 6.79 -2.24
CA LYS A 176 28.47 6.98 -3.70
C LYS A 176 27.52 8.05 -4.25
N TYR A 177 26.33 8.20 -3.66
CA TYR A 177 25.25 9.03 -4.18
C TYR A 177 24.77 10.11 -3.20
N GLY A 178 25.39 10.25 -2.02
CA GLY A 178 24.98 11.24 -1.01
C GLY A 178 24.95 12.67 -1.55
N LYS A 179 25.97 13.03 -2.35
CA LYS A 179 26.14 14.36 -2.98
C LYS A 179 25.37 14.54 -4.31
N ASP A 180 24.58 13.57 -4.76
CA ASP A 180 23.75 13.70 -5.97
C ASP A 180 22.30 13.99 -5.60
N GLU A 181 21.90 15.26 -5.68
CA GLU A 181 20.56 15.76 -5.28
C GLU A 181 19.40 15.10 -6.06
N ARG A 182 19.67 14.52 -7.23
CA ARG A 182 18.68 13.77 -8.02
C ARG A 182 18.34 12.44 -7.36
N LEU A 183 19.29 11.88 -6.60
CA LEU A 183 19.26 10.55 -6.00
C LEU A 183 19.13 10.59 -4.47
N THR A 184 19.56 11.66 -3.81
CA THR A 184 19.55 11.81 -2.34
C THR A 184 18.99 13.18 -1.95
N LYS A 185 18.12 13.22 -0.93
CA LYS A 185 17.54 14.45 -0.37
C LYS A 185 18.01 14.69 1.05
N ALA A 186 18.11 15.97 1.42
CA ALA A 186 18.50 16.45 2.74
C ALA A 186 19.82 15.82 3.26
N TYR A 187 20.79 15.62 2.36
CA TYR A 187 22.10 15.07 2.71
C TYR A 187 22.92 16.09 3.50
N ALA A 188 23.35 15.71 4.70
CA ALA A 188 24.15 16.54 5.60
C ALA A 188 25.55 15.92 5.68
N ALA A 189 26.48 16.42 4.85
CA ALA A 189 27.80 15.80 4.67
C ALA A 189 28.68 15.83 5.93
N ASP A 190 28.45 16.78 6.81
CA ASP A 190 29.01 16.88 8.16
C ASP A 190 28.70 15.64 9.00
N ILE A 191 27.45 15.14 8.98
CA ILE A 191 27.03 13.93 9.71
C ILE A 191 27.75 12.66 9.21
N TRP A 192 28.30 12.67 8.00
CA TRP A 192 29.01 11.52 7.41
C TRP A 192 30.53 11.68 7.36
N THR A 193 31.09 12.80 7.83
CA THR A 193 32.52 13.12 7.65
C THR A 193 33.44 12.16 8.42
N ASP A 194 33.03 11.67 9.59
CA ASP A 194 33.80 10.71 10.40
C ASP A 194 33.59 9.23 9.97
N TYR A 195 32.87 8.98 8.88
CA TYR A 195 32.43 7.64 8.45
C TYR A 195 32.93 7.23 7.04
N CYS A 196 33.91 7.93 6.46
CA CYS A 196 34.40 7.72 5.09
C CYS A 196 35.93 7.80 4.98
#